data_AF-A0A135HQ64-F1
#
_entry.id   AF-A0A135HQ64-F1
#
_cell.length_a   1.000
_cell.length_b   1.000
_cell.length_c   1.000
_cell.angle_alpha   90.00
_cell.angle_beta   90.00
_cell.angle_gamma   90.00
#
_symmetry.space_group_name_H-M   'P 1'
#
loop_
_entity.id
_entity.type
_entity.pdbx_description
1 polymer ?
#
loop_
_entity_poly.entity_id
_entity_poly.type
_entity_poly.pdbx_seq_one_letter_code
_entity_poly.pdbx_strand_id
1 'polypeptide(L)'
;MPHFDLEVGEDGTVTQVRKDGDPYKAAVQLEQVYTVVSTYFRLASDHLRAMSEQESANELRGSGLQSFVMSLTGLEAFANTYFHVRGNQLGSAAILQRLEQRSGTLSRKFADLIAMTPEQFVTDQATLIDRIFQFSNLRNTIMHPRWTPSSMSLPGIHIDGLVENPQAIFEDANFCREAHYWCLLLIARIGEAQGISRIDGFLFHWTGYYGMTLATILNELGFSPETIA
;
A
#
# COMPACT_ATOMS: atom_id res chain seq x y z
N MET A 1 1.48 24.32 6.77
CA MET A 1 2.37 23.44 5.98
C MET A 1 3.70 24.17 5.87
N PRO A 2 4.85 23.54 6.16
CA PRO A 2 6.13 24.25 6.12
C PRO A 2 6.39 24.76 4.70
N HIS A 3 6.63 26.06 4.57
CA HIS A 3 7.00 26.70 3.32
C HIS A 3 8.52 26.78 3.20
N PHE A 4 9.06 26.33 2.07
CA PHE A 4 10.47 26.50 1.76
C PHE A 4 10.62 27.50 0.64
N ASP A 5 11.44 28.51 0.88
CA ASP A 5 11.81 29.54 -0.08
C ASP A 5 13.34 29.61 -0.24
N LEU A 6 13.77 30.02 -1.43
CA LEU A 6 15.18 30.21 -1.75
C LEU A 6 15.48 31.70 -1.72
N GLU A 7 16.44 32.09 -0.90
CA GLU A 7 17.06 33.40 -1.00
C GLU A 7 18.08 33.36 -2.12
N VAL A 8 17.94 34.27 -3.08
CA VAL A 8 18.77 34.33 -4.29
C VAL A 8 19.51 35.66 -4.31
N GLY A 9 20.83 35.61 -4.47
CA GLY A 9 21.68 36.79 -4.60
C GLY A 9 21.47 37.54 -5.91
N GLU A 10 22.08 38.72 -6.04
CA GLU A 10 21.99 39.55 -7.26
C GLU A 10 22.56 38.86 -8.52
N ASP A 11 23.43 37.87 -8.34
CA ASP A 11 24.02 37.05 -9.40
C ASP A 11 23.19 35.80 -9.75
N GLY A 12 22.02 35.61 -9.12
CA GLY A 12 21.16 34.44 -9.33
C GLY A 12 21.57 33.21 -8.55
N THR A 13 22.61 33.27 -7.71
CA THR A 13 23.02 32.14 -6.87
C THR A 13 22.12 31.98 -5.65
N VAL A 14 21.83 30.74 -5.26
CA VAL A 14 21.09 30.45 -4.03
C VAL A 14 22.02 30.70 -2.84
N THR A 15 21.72 31.72 -2.04
CA THR A 15 22.54 32.11 -0.87
C THR A 15 22.06 31.43 0.41
N GLN A 16 20.76 31.14 0.50
CA GLN A 16 20.15 30.54 1.69
C GLN A 16 18.84 29.84 1.34
N VAL A 17 18.54 28.75 2.05
CA VAL A 17 17.19 28.18 2.07
C VAL A 17 16.52 28.64 3.36
N ARG A 18 15.27 29.07 3.26
CA ARG A 18 14.44 29.43 4.41
C ARG A 18 13.32 28.42 4.58
N LYS A 19 12.90 28.21 5.83
CA LYS A 19 11.75 27.40 6.21
C LYS A 19 10.85 28.26 7.07
N ASP A 20 9.65 28.54 6.60
CA ASP A 20 8.67 29.39 7.27
C ASP A 20 9.25 30.80 7.60
N GLY A 21 10.14 31.30 6.74
CA GLY A 21 10.83 32.59 6.89
C GLY A 21 12.17 32.53 7.62
N ASP A 22 12.46 31.44 8.35
CA ASP A 22 13.69 31.29 9.12
C ASP A 22 14.80 30.60 8.32
N PRO A 23 16.08 31.00 8.47
CA PRO A 23 17.22 30.32 7.86
C PRO A 23 17.25 28.82 8.18
N TYR A 24 17.19 27.99 7.14
CA TYR A 24 17.28 26.54 7.25
C TYR A 24 18.72 26.08 6.98
N LYS A 25 19.33 25.42 7.97
CA LYS A 25 20.78 25.11 7.99
C LYS A 25 21.15 23.73 7.43
N ALA A 26 20.16 22.88 7.12
CA ALA A 26 20.39 21.54 6.63
C ALA A 26 20.03 21.42 5.14
N ALA A 27 20.52 20.37 4.48
CA ALA A 27 20.07 20.05 3.13
C ALA A 27 18.56 19.81 3.13
N VAL A 28 17.87 20.41 2.16
CA VAL A 28 16.45 20.20 1.94
C VAL A 28 16.28 19.06 0.92
N GLN A 29 15.63 17.99 1.35
CA GLN A 29 15.21 16.88 0.49
C GLN A 29 13.68 16.92 0.40
N LEU A 30 13.17 17.32 -0.77
CA LEU A 30 11.75 17.35 -1.07
C LEU A 30 11.45 16.34 -2.17
N GLU A 31 10.45 15.52 -1.95
CA GLU A 31 9.94 14.59 -2.94
C GLU A 31 8.50 14.93 -3.29
N GLN A 32 8.07 14.49 -4.46
CA GLN A 32 6.65 14.55 -4.80
C GLN A 32 5.85 13.65 -3.86
N VAL A 33 4.63 14.07 -3.52
CA VAL A 33 3.77 13.37 -2.54
C VAL A 33 3.55 11.89 -2.89
N TYR A 34 3.42 11.59 -4.19
CA TYR A 34 3.23 10.22 -4.67
C TYR A 34 4.47 9.33 -4.54
N THR A 35 5.67 9.90 -4.38
CA THR A 35 6.93 9.13 -4.25
C THR A 35 6.89 8.21 -3.03
N VAL A 36 6.26 8.66 -1.94
CA VAL A 36 6.06 7.85 -0.72
C VAL A 36 5.28 6.58 -1.03
N VAL A 37 4.22 6.68 -1.84
CA VAL A 37 3.37 5.54 -2.22
C VAL A 37 4.12 4.62 -3.19
N SER A 38 4.69 5.18 -4.25
CA SER A 38 5.37 4.42 -5.29
C SER A 38 6.61 3.67 -4.78
N THR A 39 7.29 4.19 -3.76
CA THR A 39 8.44 3.51 -3.13
C THR A 39 8.02 2.14 -2.57
N TYR A 40 6.93 2.08 -1.82
CA TYR A 40 6.45 0.82 -1.25
C TYR A 40 5.98 -0.15 -2.31
N PHE A 41 5.24 0.30 -3.33
CA PHE A 41 4.79 -0.59 -4.41
C PHE A 41 5.95 -1.11 -5.27
N ARG A 42 7.00 -0.32 -5.49
CA ARG A 42 8.23 -0.78 -6.16
C ARG A 42 8.95 -1.84 -5.34
N LEU A 43 9.16 -1.58 -4.03
CA LEU A 43 9.76 -2.58 -3.13
C LEU A 43 8.94 -3.87 -3.10
N ALA A 44 7.61 -3.76 -3.07
CA ALA A 44 6.74 -4.93 -3.12
C ALA A 44 6.91 -5.74 -4.41
N SER A 45 7.05 -5.04 -5.55
CA SER A 45 7.32 -5.63 -6.87
C SER A 45 8.66 -6.36 -6.90
N ASP A 46 9.71 -5.69 -6.42
CA ASP A 46 11.07 -6.23 -6.44
C ASP A 46 11.17 -7.51 -5.61
N HIS A 47 10.53 -7.51 -4.44
CA HIS A 47 10.46 -8.70 -3.60
C HIS A 47 9.59 -9.81 -4.20
N LEU A 48 8.48 -9.47 -4.87
CA LEU A 48 7.66 -10.48 -5.56
C LEU A 48 8.43 -11.13 -6.71
N ARG A 49 9.17 -10.33 -7.48
CA ARG A 49 10.06 -10.81 -8.55
C ARG A 49 11.16 -11.69 -7.99
N ALA A 50 11.79 -11.30 -6.88
CA ALA A 50 12.84 -12.08 -6.24
C ALA A 50 12.37 -13.48 -5.81
N MET A 51 11.08 -13.68 -5.51
CA MET A 51 10.56 -15.01 -5.22
C MET A 51 10.70 -15.99 -6.41
N SER A 52 10.71 -15.50 -7.65
CA SER A 52 10.89 -16.37 -8.82
C SER A 52 12.34 -16.84 -9.03
N GLU A 53 13.29 -16.22 -8.33
CA GLU A 53 14.72 -16.48 -8.44
C GLU A 53 15.25 -17.30 -7.24
N GLN A 54 14.41 -17.62 -6.26
CA GLN A 54 14.81 -18.23 -5.00
C GLN A 54 14.36 -19.69 -4.90
N GLU A 55 15.26 -20.54 -4.42
CA GLU A 55 15.02 -21.98 -4.25
C GLU A 55 14.77 -22.36 -2.78
N SER A 56 15.29 -21.58 -1.82
CA SER A 56 15.12 -21.90 -0.41
C SER A 56 13.81 -21.37 0.17
N ALA A 57 13.12 -22.20 0.95
CA ALA A 57 11.87 -21.81 1.60
C ALA A 57 12.03 -20.59 2.52
N ASN A 58 13.19 -20.43 3.17
CA ASN A 58 13.44 -19.28 4.04
C ASN A 58 13.60 -17.97 3.26
N GLU A 59 14.29 -17.99 2.13
CA GLU A 59 14.43 -16.81 1.28
C GLU A 59 13.09 -16.47 0.63
N LEU A 60 12.37 -17.47 0.09
CA LEU A 60 11.01 -17.32 -0.45
C LEU A 60 10.10 -16.66 0.57
N ARG A 61 10.09 -17.16 1.81
CA ARG A 61 9.31 -16.59 2.91
C ARG A 61 9.70 -15.14 3.20
N GLY A 62 11.00 -14.85 3.23
CA GLY A 62 11.51 -13.50 3.46
C GLY A 62 11.04 -12.53 2.38
N SER A 63 11.20 -12.90 1.11
CA SER A 63 10.78 -12.11 -0.04
C SER A 63 9.25 -11.95 -0.10
N GLY A 64 8.49 -13.03 0.08
CA GLY A 64 7.03 -12.98 0.08
C GLY A 64 6.46 -12.15 1.22
N LEU A 65 7.05 -12.27 2.42
CA LEU A 65 6.65 -11.46 3.56
C LEU A 65 6.91 -9.97 3.31
N GLN A 66 8.08 -9.61 2.77
CA GLN A 66 8.38 -8.23 2.42
C GLN A 66 7.43 -7.71 1.33
N SER A 67 7.19 -8.49 0.28
CA SER A 67 6.24 -8.13 -0.78
C SER A 67 4.84 -7.83 -0.23
N PHE A 68 4.34 -8.72 0.63
CA PHE A 68 3.04 -8.57 1.28
C PHE A 68 2.95 -7.31 2.16
N VAL A 69 3.93 -7.11 3.06
CA VAL A 69 3.94 -5.96 3.98
C VAL A 69 4.10 -4.64 3.23
N MET A 70 4.98 -4.60 2.22
CA MET A 70 5.19 -3.40 1.41
C MET A 70 3.94 -3.04 0.59
N SER A 71 3.19 -4.03 0.07
CA SER A 71 1.94 -3.79 -0.65
C SER A 71 0.88 -3.10 0.23
N LEU A 72 0.67 -3.60 1.45
CA LEU A 72 -0.28 -2.99 2.39
C LEU A 72 0.20 -1.64 2.93
N THR A 73 1.50 -1.49 3.14
CA THR A 73 2.10 -0.21 3.55
C THR A 73 1.94 0.84 2.44
N GLY A 74 2.16 0.46 1.18
CA GLY A 74 1.91 1.30 0.02
C GLY A 74 0.45 1.70 -0.09
N LEU A 75 -0.47 0.76 0.13
CA LEU A 75 -1.91 1.04 0.13
C LEU A 75 -2.31 2.01 1.27
N GLU A 76 -1.73 1.87 2.46
CA GLU A 76 -1.94 2.79 3.57
C GLU A 76 -1.35 4.19 3.29
N ALA A 77 -0.15 4.25 2.69
CA ALA A 77 0.44 5.49 2.23
C ALA A 77 -0.44 6.18 1.18
N PHE A 78 -1.01 5.41 0.24
CA PHE A 78 -1.97 5.90 -0.74
C PHE A 78 -3.20 6.50 -0.03
N ALA A 79 -3.83 5.78 0.90
CA ALA A 79 -4.97 6.27 1.65
C ALA A 79 -4.66 7.62 2.33
N ASN A 80 -3.50 7.73 2.95
CA ASN A 80 -3.09 8.93 3.66
C ASN A 80 -2.84 10.12 2.72
N THR A 81 -2.15 9.87 1.61
CA THR A 81 -1.68 10.94 0.71
C THR A 81 -2.76 11.36 -0.28
N TYR A 82 -3.38 10.42 -0.98
CA TYR A 82 -4.43 10.68 -1.96
C TYR A 82 -5.61 11.41 -1.32
N PHE A 83 -6.15 10.89 -0.21
CA PHE A 83 -7.30 11.52 0.43
C PHE A 83 -6.94 12.81 1.16
N HIS A 84 -5.67 13.04 1.54
CA HIS A 84 -5.25 14.35 2.05
C HIS A 84 -5.32 15.40 0.95
N VAL A 85 -4.76 15.09 -0.24
CA VAL A 85 -4.85 15.96 -1.41
C VAL A 85 -6.32 16.17 -1.80
N ARG A 86 -7.12 15.10 -1.84
CA ARG A 86 -8.55 15.19 -2.18
C ARG A 86 -9.34 16.01 -1.17
N GLY A 87 -9.09 15.82 0.13
CA GLY A 87 -9.72 16.59 1.21
C GLY A 87 -9.45 18.08 1.07
N ASN A 88 -8.21 18.46 0.74
CA ASN A 88 -7.84 19.86 0.48
C ASN A 88 -8.55 20.41 -0.78
N GLN A 89 -8.59 19.64 -1.87
CA GLN A 89 -9.28 20.04 -3.11
C GLN A 89 -10.78 20.26 -2.91
N LEU A 90 -11.40 19.42 -2.09
CA LEU A 90 -12.83 19.50 -1.76
C LEU A 90 -13.15 20.50 -0.63
N GLY A 91 -12.13 21.04 0.06
CA GLY A 91 -12.32 21.83 1.27
C GLY A 91 -12.97 21.04 2.42
N SER A 92 -12.82 19.71 2.46
CA SER A 92 -13.50 18.83 3.42
C SER A 92 -12.67 18.59 4.67
N ALA A 93 -12.94 19.37 5.72
CA ALA A 93 -12.32 19.18 7.03
C ALA A 93 -12.59 17.79 7.63
N ALA A 94 -13.74 17.18 7.31
CA ALA A 94 -14.10 15.84 7.79
C ALA A 94 -13.15 14.75 7.26
N ILE A 95 -12.75 14.84 5.97
CA ILE A 95 -11.77 13.92 5.39
C ILE A 95 -10.42 14.09 6.10
N LEU A 96 -9.96 15.32 6.29
CA LEU A 96 -8.69 15.61 6.95
C LEU A 96 -8.67 15.09 8.39
N GLN A 97 -9.74 15.31 9.14
CA GLN A 97 -9.89 14.78 10.50
C GLN A 97 -9.88 13.25 10.53
N ARG A 98 -10.55 12.60 9.56
CA ARG A 98 -10.56 11.13 9.46
C ARG A 98 -9.17 10.56 9.21
N LEU A 99 -8.31 11.29 8.50
CA LEU A 99 -6.92 10.88 8.21
C LEU A 99 -6.01 10.94 9.44
N GLU A 100 -6.24 11.90 10.35
CA GLU A 100 -5.47 12.05 11.60
C GLU A 100 -5.74 10.92 12.60
N GLN A 101 -6.88 10.25 12.49
CA GLN A 101 -7.21 9.10 13.33
C GLN A 101 -6.29 7.91 13.02
N ARG A 102 -5.50 7.51 14.03
CA ARG A 102 -4.58 6.36 13.95
C ARG A 102 -5.22 5.01 14.32
N SER A 103 -6.43 5.02 14.84
CA SER A 103 -7.17 3.83 15.24
C SER A 103 -8.05 3.28 14.12
N GLY A 104 -8.26 1.96 14.13
CA GLY A 104 -9.12 1.25 13.18
C GLY A 104 -8.32 0.49 12.12
N THR A 105 -9.03 -0.32 11.33
CA THR A 105 -8.41 -1.08 10.25
C THR A 105 -8.24 -0.25 8.99
N LEU A 106 -7.28 -0.62 8.15
CA LEU A 106 -7.07 0.02 6.85
C LEU A 106 -8.32 -0.07 5.98
N SER A 107 -8.99 -1.23 5.97
CA SER A 107 -10.26 -1.43 5.27
C SER A 107 -11.35 -0.46 5.72
N ARG A 108 -11.52 -0.26 7.05
CA ARG A 108 -12.50 0.69 7.57
C ARG A 108 -12.15 2.12 7.18
N LYS A 109 -10.86 2.47 7.19
CA LYS A 109 -10.37 3.77 6.74
C LYS A 109 -10.73 4.05 5.29
N PHE A 110 -10.53 3.10 4.37
CA PHE A 110 -10.98 3.26 2.99
C PHE A 110 -12.50 3.40 2.88
N ALA A 111 -13.26 2.54 3.56
CA ALA A 111 -14.72 2.61 3.52
C ALA A 111 -15.25 3.99 3.98
N ASP A 112 -14.71 4.52 5.09
CA ASP A 112 -15.08 5.84 5.59
C ASP A 112 -14.65 6.95 4.61
N LEU A 113 -13.42 6.92 4.12
CA LEU A 113 -12.89 7.96 3.24
C LEU A 113 -13.62 7.99 1.89
N ILE A 114 -13.94 6.84 1.29
CA ILE A 114 -14.72 6.75 0.04
C ILE A 114 -16.13 7.32 0.27
N ALA A 115 -16.78 6.97 1.38
CA ALA A 115 -18.12 7.49 1.70
C ALA A 115 -18.13 9.01 1.94
N MET A 116 -16.99 9.59 2.31
CA MET A 116 -16.83 11.04 2.53
C MET A 116 -16.50 11.82 1.25
N THR A 117 -16.25 11.16 0.11
CA THR A 117 -16.04 11.85 -1.17
C THR A 117 -17.31 11.86 -2.03
N PRO A 118 -17.46 12.81 -2.98
CA PRO A 118 -18.68 12.93 -3.80
C PRO A 118 -19.01 11.71 -4.65
N GLU A 119 -18.00 10.92 -4.98
CA GLU A 119 -18.14 9.75 -5.85
C GLU A 119 -18.93 8.64 -5.15
N GLN A 120 -18.80 8.54 -3.81
CA GLN A 120 -19.50 7.65 -2.87
C GLN A 120 -19.52 6.14 -3.18
N PHE A 121 -19.19 5.75 -4.40
CA PHE A 121 -19.31 4.40 -4.92
C PHE A 121 -18.04 4.03 -5.65
N VAL A 122 -17.48 2.89 -5.24
CA VAL A 122 -16.37 2.23 -5.92
C VAL A 122 -16.90 0.87 -6.38
N THR A 123 -16.66 0.51 -7.65
CA THR A 123 -17.04 -0.80 -8.19
C THR A 123 -16.45 -1.91 -7.32
N ASP A 124 -17.26 -2.90 -6.96
CA ASP A 124 -16.90 -4.03 -6.08
C ASP A 124 -16.43 -3.64 -4.67
N GLN A 125 -16.81 -2.46 -4.17
CA GLN A 125 -16.33 -1.93 -2.88
C GLN A 125 -16.43 -2.93 -1.73
N ALA A 126 -17.56 -3.62 -1.57
CA ALA A 126 -17.72 -4.58 -0.47
C ALA A 126 -16.65 -5.70 -0.50
N THR A 127 -16.43 -6.28 -1.68
CA THR A 127 -15.41 -7.33 -1.91
C THR A 127 -14.00 -6.78 -1.68
N LEU A 128 -13.69 -5.60 -2.19
CA LEU A 128 -12.39 -4.95 -2.01
C LEU A 128 -12.10 -4.70 -0.53
N ILE A 129 -13.06 -4.10 0.19
CA ILE A 129 -12.92 -3.79 1.61
C ILE A 129 -12.76 -5.06 2.45
N ASP A 130 -13.51 -6.12 2.14
CA ASP A 130 -13.38 -7.40 2.85
C ASP A 130 -12.00 -8.05 2.62
N ARG A 131 -11.50 -8.09 1.38
CA ARG A 131 -10.16 -8.64 1.10
C ARG A 131 -9.05 -7.83 1.76
N ILE A 132 -9.10 -6.50 1.69
CA ILE A 132 -8.13 -5.65 2.40
C ILE A 132 -8.23 -5.83 3.92
N PHE A 133 -9.42 -6.09 4.47
CA PHE A 133 -9.58 -6.40 5.90
C PHE A 133 -8.88 -7.70 6.27
N GLN A 134 -9.06 -8.77 5.49
CA GLN A 134 -8.40 -10.06 5.71
C GLN A 134 -6.88 -9.92 5.69
N PHE A 135 -6.32 -9.22 4.68
CA PHE A 135 -4.89 -8.97 4.62
C PHE A 135 -4.38 -8.07 5.75
N SER A 136 -5.15 -7.06 6.15
CA SER A 136 -4.79 -6.20 7.30
C SER A 136 -4.73 -6.98 8.61
N ASN A 137 -5.66 -7.93 8.82
CA ASN A 137 -5.64 -8.82 9.98
C ASN A 137 -4.43 -9.74 9.96
N LEU A 138 -4.10 -10.32 8.80
CA LEU A 138 -2.91 -11.14 8.64
C LEU A 138 -1.63 -10.34 8.93
N ARG A 139 -1.51 -9.12 8.39
CA ARG A 139 -0.41 -8.18 8.71
C ARG A 139 -0.29 -7.96 10.22
N ASN A 140 -1.40 -7.72 10.89
CA ASN A 140 -1.42 -7.50 12.34
C ASN A 140 -0.91 -8.73 13.12
N THR A 141 -1.31 -9.94 12.71
CA THR A 141 -0.83 -11.20 13.30
C THR A 141 0.68 -11.38 13.13
N ILE A 142 1.25 -10.97 12.00
CA ILE A 142 2.70 -11.06 11.77
C ILE A 142 3.46 -10.06 12.64
N MET A 143 2.97 -8.82 12.75
CA MET A 143 3.63 -7.76 13.53
C MET A 143 3.51 -7.98 15.04
N HIS A 144 2.50 -8.75 15.47
CA HIS A 144 2.25 -9.08 16.87
C HIS A 144 2.07 -10.60 17.03
N PRO A 145 3.13 -11.40 16.82
CA PRO A 145 3.03 -12.84 16.81
C PRO A 145 2.61 -13.35 18.19
N ARG A 146 1.59 -14.21 18.21
CA ARG A 146 1.18 -14.96 19.41
C ARG A 146 1.78 -16.35 19.33
N TRP A 147 2.51 -16.74 20.36
CA TRP A 147 3.06 -18.08 20.48
C TRP A 147 1.98 -19.06 20.96
N THR A 148 1.72 -20.08 20.16
CA THR A 148 0.92 -21.24 20.56
C THR A 148 1.84 -22.46 20.61
N PRO A 149 2.15 -23.00 21.80
CA PRO A 149 2.96 -24.21 21.92
C PRO A 149 2.27 -25.37 21.20
N SER A 150 3.06 -26.13 20.44
CA SER A 150 2.62 -27.30 19.68
C SER A 150 3.56 -28.47 19.92
N SER A 151 3.10 -29.69 19.66
CA SER A 151 3.92 -30.90 19.69
C SER A 151 3.61 -31.77 18.48
N MET A 152 4.56 -32.65 18.14
CA MET A 152 4.42 -33.61 17.04
C MET A 152 4.80 -35.01 17.54
N SER A 153 3.97 -36.00 17.21
CA SER A 153 4.23 -37.40 17.49
C SER A 153 4.51 -38.15 16.20
N LEU A 154 5.67 -38.79 16.13
CA LEU A 154 6.06 -39.75 15.10
C LEU A 154 6.15 -41.15 15.76
N PRO A 155 6.09 -42.26 15.03
CA PRO A 155 6.25 -43.59 15.62
C PRO A 155 7.54 -43.68 16.44
N GLY A 156 7.42 -43.80 17.76
CA GLY A 156 8.55 -43.89 18.70
C GLY A 156 9.22 -42.56 19.10
N ILE A 157 8.73 -41.40 18.63
CA ILE A 157 9.32 -40.08 18.91
C ILE A 157 8.21 -39.08 19.25
N HIS A 158 8.38 -38.35 20.35
CA HIS A 158 7.54 -37.20 20.70
C HIS A 158 8.41 -35.95 20.78
N ILE A 159 8.01 -34.89 20.08
CA ILE A 159 8.74 -33.62 20.04
C ILE A 159 7.84 -32.53 20.62
N ASP A 160 8.26 -32.01 21.77
CA ASP A 160 7.62 -30.88 22.45
C ASP A 160 8.26 -29.54 22.06
N GLY A 161 7.52 -28.45 22.29
CA GLY A 161 8.02 -27.08 22.14
C GLY A 161 8.08 -26.58 20.69
N LEU A 162 7.33 -27.21 19.78
CA LEU A 162 7.16 -26.72 18.42
C LEU A 162 6.20 -25.51 18.39
N VAL A 163 6.22 -24.78 17.28
CA VAL A 163 5.32 -23.64 17.03
C VAL A 163 4.83 -23.75 15.60
N GLU A 164 3.52 -23.60 15.41
CA GLU A 164 2.96 -23.41 14.07
C GLU A 164 3.56 -22.14 13.45
N ASN A 165 4.04 -22.23 12.21
CA ASN A 165 4.64 -21.09 11.52
C ASN A 165 3.58 -20.36 10.67
N PRO A 166 2.90 -19.31 11.19
CA PRO A 166 1.91 -18.56 10.41
C PRO A 166 2.52 -17.83 9.21
N GLN A 167 3.85 -17.69 9.17
CA GLN A 167 4.54 -17.06 8.06
C GLN A 167 4.79 -18.02 6.89
N ALA A 168 4.51 -19.32 7.02
CA ALA A 168 4.71 -20.28 5.93
C ALA A 168 3.86 -19.95 4.70
N ILE A 169 2.72 -19.29 4.87
CA ILE A 169 1.87 -18.82 3.75
C ILE A 169 2.61 -17.88 2.79
N PHE A 170 3.62 -17.14 3.27
CA PHE A 170 4.42 -16.23 2.44
C PHE A 170 5.47 -16.93 1.58
N GLU A 171 5.60 -18.25 1.68
CA GLU A 171 6.38 -19.05 0.74
C GLU A 171 5.64 -19.20 -0.60
N ASP A 172 4.32 -19.01 -0.62
CA ASP A 172 3.50 -19.08 -1.83
C ASP A 172 3.52 -17.74 -2.58
N ALA A 173 4.20 -17.74 -3.73
CA ALA A 173 4.27 -16.59 -4.62
C ALA A 173 2.89 -16.19 -5.18
N ASN A 174 1.96 -17.14 -5.34
CA ASN A 174 0.60 -16.84 -5.80
C ASN A 174 -0.16 -16.03 -4.76
N PHE A 175 -0.08 -16.42 -3.50
CA PHE A 175 -0.68 -15.68 -2.39
C PHE A 175 -0.13 -14.26 -2.30
N CYS A 176 1.19 -14.10 -2.36
CA CYS A 176 1.84 -12.78 -2.28
C CYS A 176 1.47 -11.89 -3.48
N ARG A 177 1.42 -12.48 -4.68
CA ARG A 177 0.99 -11.82 -5.91
C ARG A 177 -0.47 -11.40 -5.83
N GLU A 178 -1.36 -12.27 -5.39
CA GLU A 178 -2.78 -11.97 -5.22
C GLU A 178 -2.97 -10.78 -4.26
N ALA A 179 -2.32 -10.81 -3.09
CA ALA A 179 -2.39 -9.71 -2.13
C ALA A 179 -1.90 -8.37 -2.72
N HIS A 180 -0.83 -8.41 -3.52
CA HIS A 180 -0.33 -7.25 -4.23
C HIS A 180 -1.36 -6.68 -5.23
N TYR A 181 -1.93 -7.54 -6.07
CA TYR A 181 -2.90 -7.11 -7.09
C TYR A 181 -4.22 -6.63 -6.50
N TRP A 182 -4.68 -7.18 -5.36
CA TRP A 182 -5.83 -6.62 -4.64
C TRP A 182 -5.58 -5.18 -4.15
N CYS A 183 -4.35 -4.88 -3.69
CA CYS A 183 -3.98 -3.52 -3.32
C CYS A 183 -4.02 -2.58 -4.53
N LEU A 184 -3.47 -3.02 -5.68
CA LEU A 184 -3.52 -2.25 -6.93
C LEU A 184 -4.95 -2.07 -7.44
N LEU A 185 -5.81 -3.09 -7.32
CA LEU A 185 -7.20 -3.04 -7.77
C LEU A 185 -7.98 -1.96 -7.02
N LEU A 186 -7.83 -1.87 -5.70
CA LEU A 186 -8.51 -0.83 -4.93
C LEU A 186 -8.09 0.58 -5.38
N ILE A 187 -6.79 0.80 -5.64
CA ILE A 187 -6.29 2.08 -6.17
C ILE A 187 -6.90 2.36 -7.55
N ALA A 188 -6.88 1.37 -8.45
CA ALA A 188 -7.44 1.49 -9.79
C ALA A 188 -8.93 1.87 -9.76
N ARG A 189 -9.71 1.20 -8.90
CA ARG A 189 -11.15 1.43 -8.75
C ARG A 189 -11.48 2.78 -8.10
N ILE A 190 -10.63 3.27 -7.20
CA ILE A 190 -10.74 4.65 -6.70
C ILE A 190 -10.49 5.64 -7.83
N GLY A 191 -9.49 5.41 -8.69
CA GLY A 191 -9.25 6.25 -9.86
C GLY A 191 -10.43 6.25 -10.85
N GLU A 192 -11.01 5.09 -11.12
CA GLU A 192 -12.19 4.91 -11.96
C GLU A 192 -13.40 5.68 -11.42
N ALA A 193 -13.69 5.56 -10.12
CA ALA A 193 -14.79 6.27 -9.47
C ALA A 193 -14.67 7.80 -9.59
N GLN A 194 -13.46 8.33 -9.73
CA GLN A 194 -13.21 9.77 -9.94
C GLN A 194 -13.38 10.21 -11.40
N GLY A 195 -13.82 9.33 -12.29
CA GLY A 195 -13.96 9.61 -13.71
C GLY A 195 -12.63 9.72 -14.44
N ILE A 196 -11.54 9.14 -13.91
CA ILE A 196 -10.25 9.15 -14.59
C ILE A 196 -10.29 8.16 -15.75
N SER A 197 -10.22 8.70 -16.98
CA SER A 197 -10.27 7.89 -18.21
C SER A 197 -9.00 7.06 -18.46
N ARG A 198 -7.85 7.53 -17.94
CA ARG A 198 -6.55 6.86 -18.07
C ARG A 198 -6.09 6.27 -16.74
N ILE A 199 -6.65 5.12 -16.40
CA ILE A 199 -6.31 4.39 -15.16
C ILE A 199 -4.84 3.98 -15.12
N ASP A 200 -4.23 3.68 -16.28
CA ASP A 200 -2.79 3.41 -16.40
C ASP A 200 -1.93 4.57 -15.91
N GLY A 201 -2.31 5.80 -16.26
CA GLY A 201 -1.61 7.01 -15.81
C GLY A 201 -1.82 7.27 -14.31
N PHE A 202 -3.03 7.01 -13.81
CA PHE A 202 -3.32 7.14 -12.38
C PHE A 202 -2.54 6.14 -11.54
N LEU A 203 -2.51 4.87 -11.97
CA LEU A 203 -1.71 3.83 -11.33
C LEU A 203 -0.23 4.17 -11.39
N PHE A 204 0.30 4.54 -12.55
CA PHE A 204 1.70 4.92 -12.67
C PHE A 204 2.07 6.08 -11.73
N HIS A 205 1.23 7.10 -11.63
CA HIS A 205 1.46 8.24 -10.74
C HIS A 205 1.60 7.79 -9.29
N TRP A 206 0.68 6.96 -8.79
CA TRP A 206 0.64 6.57 -7.38
C TRP A 206 1.57 5.41 -7.03
N THR A 207 1.67 4.41 -7.89
CA THR A 207 2.35 3.14 -7.57
C THR A 207 3.70 3.02 -8.28
N GLY A 208 3.98 3.87 -9.28
CA GLY A 208 5.19 3.81 -10.08
C GLY A 208 5.19 2.71 -11.15
N TYR A 209 4.10 1.97 -11.30
CA TYR A 209 3.98 0.90 -12.29
C TYR A 209 3.61 1.42 -13.67
N TYR A 210 4.57 1.35 -14.60
CA TYR A 210 4.35 1.78 -15.97
C TYR A 210 3.54 0.74 -16.75
N GLY A 211 2.49 1.19 -17.46
CA GLY A 211 1.67 0.32 -18.32
C GLY A 211 0.71 -0.63 -17.60
N MET A 212 0.60 -0.56 -16.26
CA MET A 212 -0.35 -1.36 -15.50
C MET A 212 -1.78 -0.89 -15.78
N THR A 213 -2.62 -1.77 -16.31
CA THR A 213 -4.02 -1.46 -16.62
C THR A 213 -4.97 -2.18 -15.67
N LEU A 214 -6.21 -1.68 -15.55
CA LEU A 214 -7.26 -2.37 -14.80
C LEU A 214 -7.50 -3.79 -15.34
N ALA A 215 -7.50 -3.96 -16.67
CA ALA A 215 -7.67 -5.29 -17.29
C ALA A 215 -6.55 -6.26 -16.90
N THR A 216 -5.29 -5.78 -16.84
CA THR A 216 -4.15 -6.58 -16.37
C THR A 216 -4.35 -7.04 -14.93
N ILE A 217 -4.74 -6.13 -14.03
CA ILE A 217 -4.97 -6.43 -12.61
C ILE A 217 -6.09 -7.47 -12.46
N LEU A 218 -7.21 -7.29 -13.17
CA LEU A 218 -8.35 -8.20 -13.11
C LEU A 218 -7.99 -9.60 -13.62
N ASN A 219 -7.24 -9.68 -14.73
CA ASN A 219 -6.76 -10.95 -15.27
C ASN A 219 -5.83 -11.69 -14.29
N GLU A 220 -4.92 -10.99 -13.62
CA GLU A 220 -4.03 -11.59 -12.61
C GLU A 220 -4.78 -12.08 -11.37
N LEU A 221 -5.93 -11.48 -11.06
CA LEU A 221 -6.85 -11.94 -10.01
C LEU A 221 -7.84 -13.00 -10.49
N GLY A 222 -7.77 -13.42 -11.76
CA GLY A 222 -8.65 -14.44 -12.33
C GLY A 222 -10.07 -13.96 -12.60
N PHE A 223 -10.32 -12.65 -12.65
CA PHE A 223 -11.61 -12.10 -13.04
C PHE A 223 -11.69 -11.93 -14.56
N SER A 224 -12.75 -12.47 -15.18
CA SER A 224 -13.04 -12.21 -16.59
C SER A 224 -13.56 -10.78 -16.77
N PRO A 225 -13.20 -10.08 -17.87
CA PRO A 225 -13.78 -8.78 -18.22
C PRO A 225 -15.32 -8.78 -18.26
N GLU A 226 -15.94 -9.93 -18.54
CA GLU A 226 -17.38 -10.10 -18.63
C GLU A 226 -18.10 -10.17 -17.28
N THR A 227 -17.35 -10.45 -16.19
CA THR A 227 -17.93 -10.62 -14.84
C THR A 227 -18.04 -9.30 -14.09
N ILE A 228 -17.56 -8.20 -14.67
CA ILE A 228 -17.39 -6.92 -13.96
C ILE A 228 -17.99 -5.75 -14.74
N ALA A 229 -19.26 -5.92 -15.13
CA ALA A 229 -20.12 -4.85 -15.63
C ALA A 229 -21.10 -4.42 -14.52
#